data_AF-R6FQ00-F1
#
_entry.id   AF-R6FQ00-F1
#
_cell.length_a   1.000
_cell.length_b   1.000
_cell.length_c   1.000
_cell.angle_alpha   90.00
_cell.angle_beta   90.00
_cell.angle_gamma   90.00
#
_symmetry.space_group_name_H-M   'P 1'
#
loop_
_entity.id
_entity.type
_entity.pdbx_description
1 polymer ?
#
loop_
_entity_poly.entity_id
_entity_poly.type
_entity_poly.pdbx_seq_one_letter_code
_entity_poly.pdbx_strand_id
1 'polypeptide(L)'
;MKKLIFTLILAAVLWTVMFSPLTAPYVNFWWMMTASALTLSVLSTCFNPGWWHGVRWSASEVLLGILIAVVLWCVFWTGDKVSSWLFDFARPQVNLIYGMKEGESPWLLSALMLFLIGPAEEIFWRAYVQRTLSSRWNPNTGFLVATAFYALVHAGSCNFMLLMAALVAGIVWGGLYRLFPQRLGAIIVSHAVWDVAVFIWFPI
;
A
#
# COMPACT_ATOMS: atom_id res chain seq x y z
N MET A 1 1.42 18.95 11.92
CA MET A 1 0.02 18.48 11.97
C MET A 1 -0.84 18.97 10.81
N LYS A 2 -0.96 20.28 10.54
CA LYS A 2 -1.79 20.79 9.39
C LYS A 2 -1.43 20.12 8.05
N LYS A 3 -0.14 20.03 7.72
CA LYS A 3 0.37 19.35 6.52
C LYS A 3 -0.04 17.87 6.45
N LEU A 4 0.04 17.14 7.57
CA LEU A 4 -0.36 15.73 7.64
C LEU A 4 -1.86 15.56 7.42
N ILE A 5 -2.69 16.38 8.07
CA ILE A 5 -4.14 16.36 7.89
C ILE A 5 -4.50 16.63 6.43
N PHE A 6 -3.90 17.66 5.82
CA PHE A 6 -4.09 17.97 4.41
C PHE A 6 -3.77 16.77 3.51
N THR A 7 -2.61 16.12 3.69
CA THR A 7 -2.24 14.97 2.86
C THR A 7 -3.09 13.73 3.12
N LEU A 8 -3.59 13.52 4.34
CA LEU A 8 -4.51 12.42 4.63
C LEU A 8 -5.88 12.64 3.97
N ILE A 9 -6.39 13.86 4.00
CA ILE A 9 -7.62 14.24 3.27
C ILE A 9 -7.41 14.06 1.77
N LEU A 10 -6.27 14.54 1.24
CA LEU A 10 -5.93 14.39 -0.16
C LEU A 10 -5.86 12.91 -0.57
N ALA A 11 -5.19 12.06 0.22
CA ALA A 11 -5.14 10.63 -0.02
C ALA A 11 -6.54 10.00 -0.03
N ALA A 12 -7.38 10.33 0.95
CA ALA A 12 -8.76 9.83 1.02
C ALA A 12 -9.58 10.24 -0.21
N VAL A 13 -9.46 11.49 -0.68
CA VAL A 13 -10.13 11.96 -1.90
C VAL A 13 -9.61 11.20 -3.13
N LEU A 14 -8.29 11.13 -3.31
CA LEU A 14 -7.67 10.48 -4.48
C LEU A 14 -8.05 9.00 -4.57
N TRP A 15 -7.94 8.25 -3.46
CA TRP A 15 -8.34 6.85 -3.42
C TRP A 15 -9.84 6.67 -3.62
N THR A 16 -10.67 7.53 -3.03
CA THR A 16 -12.12 7.44 -3.22
C THR A 16 -12.49 7.68 -4.68
N VAL A 17 -11.92 8.68 -5.34
CA VAL A 17 -12.19 8.92 -6.78
C VAL A 17 -11.75 7.73 -7.63
N MET A 18 -10.61 7.11 -7.31
CA MET A 18 -10.07 6.00 -8.07
C MET A 18 -10.83 4.67 -7.87
N PHE A 19 -11.31 4.41 -6.65
CA PHE A 19 -11.90 3.11 -6.29
C PHE A 19 -13.42 3.11 -6.15
N SER A 20 -14.06 4.27 -5.95
CA SER A 20 -15.51 4.32 -5.73
C SER A 20 -16.27 3.85 -6.97
N PRO A 21 -17.32 3.02 -6.82
CA PRO A 21 -18.19 2.64 -7.94
C PRO A 21 -18.79 3.83 -8.71
N LEU A 22 -18.90 4.99 -8.06
CA LEU A 22 -19.46 6.20 -8.64
C LEU A 22 -18.50 6.94 -9.58
N THR A 23 -17.19 6.76 -9.39
CA THR A 23 -16.16 7.57 -10.08
C THR A 23 -15.16 6.73 -10.86
N ALA A 24 -14.89 5.49 -10.42
CA ALA A 24 -13.96 4.57 -11.05
C ALA A 24 -14.22 4.35 -12.56
N PRO A 25 -15.48 4.27 -13.06
CA PRO A 25 -15.72 4.12 -14.50
C PRO A 25 -15.26 5.31 -15.36
N TYR A 26 -15.01 6.47 -14.75
CA TYR A 26 -14.68 7.72 -15.46
C TYR A 26 -13.18 8.06 -15.43
N VAL A 27 -12.35 7.24 -14.80
CA VAL A 27 -10.91 7.47 -14.67
C VAL A 27 -10.13 6.21 -15.05
N ASN A 28 -8.96 6.37 -15.68
CA ASN A 28 -8.05 5.24 -15.85
C ASN A 28 -7.36 4.98 -14.50
N PHE A 29 -7.59 3.79 -13.94
CA PHE A 29 -7.10 3.38 -12.64
C PHE A 29 -5.57 3.51 -12.51
N TRP A 30 -4.81 2.97 -13.46
CA TRP A 30 -3.35 2.89 -13.36
C TRP A 30 -2.66 4.24 -13.47
N TRP A 31 -3.13 5.10 -14.38
CA TRP A 31 -2.62 6.46 -14.49
C TRP A 31 -2.97 7.28 -13.27
N MET A 32 -4.19 7.16 -12.76
CA MET A 32 -4.62 7.85 -11.55
C MET A 32 -3.86 7.36 -10.31
N MET A 33 -3.65 6.05 -10.17
CA MET A 33 -2.88 5.44 -9.07
C MET A 33 -1.44 5.95 -9.08
N THR A 34 -0.79 5.89 -10.23
CA THR A 34 0.60 6.34 -10.40
C THR A 34 0.74 7.83 -10.08
N ALA A 35 -0.14 8.68 -10.64
CA ALA A 35 -0.10 10.12 -10.39
C ALA A 35 -0.39 10.45 -8.92
N SER A 36 -1.34 9.76 -8.29
CA SER A 36 -1.72 9.96 -6.90
C SER A 36 -0.59 9.56 -5.95
N ALA A 37 -0.03 8.36 -6.12
CA ALA A 37 1.06 7.86 -5.30
C ALA A 37 2.29 8.76 -5.42
N LEU A 38 2.69 9.15 -6.63
CA LEU A 38 3.82 10.06 -6.85
C LEU A 38 3.58 11.44 -6.24
N THR A 39 2.37 12.01 -6.41
CA THR A 39 2.03 13.32 -5.81
C THR A 39 2.15 13.26 -4.29
N LEU A 40 1.59 12.24 -3.64
CA LEU A 40 1.67 12.08 -2.19
C LEU A 40 3.11 11.84 -1.73
N SER A 41 3.90 11.05 -2.46
CA SER A 41 5.31 10.81 -2.17
C SER A 41 6.17 12.08 -2.27
N VAL A 42 5.95 12.90 -3.31
CA VAL A 42 6.62 14.20 -3.47
C VAL A 42 6.24 15.15 -2.33
N LEU A 43 4.94 15.30 -2.03
CA LEU A 43 4.48 16.13 -0.92
C LEU A 43 5.06 15.66 0.42
N SER A 44 5.12 14.35 0.64
CA SER A 44 5.73 13.74 1.84
C SER A 44 7.18 14.13 1.98
N THR A 45 7.93 14.02 0.89
CA THR A 45 9.35 14.37 0.83
C THR A 45 9.56 15.86 1.10
N CYS A 46 8.72 16.73 0.55
CA CYS A 46 8.78 18.17 0.81
C CYS A 46 8.37 18.54 2.25
N PHE A 47 7.42 17.81 2.85
CA PHE A 47 6.88 18.14 4.17
C PHE A 47 7.63 17.49 5.33
N ASN A 48 8.33 16.38 5.08
CA ASN A 48 9.18 15.69 6.04
C ASN A 48 10.50 15.28 5.35
N PRO A 49 11.36 16.27 5.02
CA PRO A 49 12.62 15.99 4.34
C PRO A 49 13.54 15.14 5.22
N GLY A 50 14.36 14.34 4.56
CA GLY A 50 15.33 13.49 5.24
C GLY A 50 14.75 12.17 5.75
N TRP A 51 13.59 11.75 5.23
CA TRP A 51 13.04 10.42 5.52
C TRP A 51 14.00 9.29 5.10
N TRP A 52 14.81 9.54 4.07
CA TRP A 52 15.81 8.62 3.53
C TRP A 52 17.06 8.47 4.42
N HIS A 53 17.29 9.39 5.37
CA HIS A 53 18.45 9.28 6.26
C HIS A 53 18.28 8.07 7.18
N GLY A 54 19.25 7.15 7.12
CA GLY A 54 19.24 5.91 7.89
C GLY A 54 18.53 4.74 7.23
N VAL A 55 17.93 4.94 6.04
CA VAL A 55 17.41 3.83 5.23
C VAL A 55 18.58 3.02 4.72
N ARG A 56 18.57 1.72 5.04
CA ARG A 56 19.58 0.79 4.56
C ARG A 56 19.22 0.32 3.16
N TRP A 57 20.22 0.35 2.28
CA TRP A 57 20.16 -0.25 0.95
C TRP A 57 21.34 -1.21 0.83
N SER A 58 21.04 -2.50 0.72
CA SER A 58 22.04 -3.54 0.50
C SER A 58 21.37 -4.76 -0.14
N ALA A 59 22.16 -5.66 -0.70
CA ALA A 59 21.64 -6.94 -1.19
C ALA A 59 20.85 -7.71 -0.12
N SER A 60 21.25 -7.62 1.16
CA SER A 60 20.50 -8.24 2.25
C SER A 60 19.12 -7.60 2.46
N GLU A 61 18.97 -6.28 2.26
CA GLU A 61 17.66 -5.62 2.33
C GLU A 61 16.76 -6.05 1.18
N VAL A 62 17.32 -6.20 -0.03
CA VAL A 62 16.57 -6.70 -1.18
C VAL A 62 16.08 -8.12 -0.94
N LEU A 63 16.96 -9.01 -0.48
CA LEU A 63 16.60 -10.39 -0.14
C LEU A 63 15.55 -10.45 0.98
N LEU A 64 15.70 -9.63 2.01
CA LEU A 64 14.73 -9.53 3.10
C LEU A 64 13.38 -9.03 2.58
N GLY A 65 13.37 -8.03 1.70
CA GLY A 65 12.14 -7.53 1.08
C GLY A 65 11.42 -8.60 0.27
N ILE A 66 12.15 -9.36 -0.55
CA ILE A 66 11.60 -10.50 -1.31
C ILE A 66 11.04 -11.57 -0.36
N LEU A 67 11.76 -11.91 0.72
CA LEU A 67 11.27 -12.87 1.71
C LEU A 67 9.97 -12.41 2.37
N ILE A 68 9.88 -11.14 2.77
CA ILE A 68 8.65 -10.57 3.35
C ILE A 68 7.51 -10.63 2.32
N ALA A 69 7.79 -10.31 1.05
CA ALA A 69 6.78 -10.40 -0.02
C ALA A 69 6.25 -11.83 -0.20
N VAL A 70 7.12 -12.84 -0.19
CA VAL A 70 6.72 -14.26 -0.27
C VAL A 70 5.84 -14.64 0.92
N VAL A 71 6.26 -14.30 2.14
CA VAL A 71 5.47 -14.58 3.36
C VAL A 71 4.11 -13.90 3.27
N LEU A 72 4.06 -12.64 2.85
CA LEU A 72 2.82 -11.89 2.71
C LEU A 72 1.92 -12.48 1.62
N TRP A 73 2.49 -12.93 0.51
CA TRP A 73 1.74 -13.65 -0.52
C TRP A 73 1.06 -14.91 0.05
N CYS A 74 1.78 -15.72 0.84
CA CYS A 74 1.19 -16.90 1.50
C CYS A 74 0.07 -16.53 2.47
N VAL A 75 0.21 -15.42 3.20
CA VAL A 75 -0.84 -14.89 4.09
C VAL A 75 -2.09 -14.53 3.29
N PHE A 76 -1.93 -13.83 2.17
CA PHE A 76 -3.05 -13.44 1.30
C PHE A 76 -3.68 -14.63 0.60
N TRP A 77 -2.90 -15.61 0.19
CA TRP A 77 -3.41 -16.85 -0.39
C TRP A 77 -4.29 -17.61 0.61
N THR A 78 -3.82 -17.72 1.85
CA THR A 78 -4.60 -18.32 2.94
C THR A 78 -5.86 -17.49 3.23
N GLY A 79 -5.72 -16.16 3.23
CA GLY A 79 -6.82 -15.22 3.42
C GLY A 79 -7.90 -15.33 2.35
N ASP A 80 -7.55 -15.51 1.07
CA ASP A 80 -8.51 -15.75 -0.01
C ASP A 80 -9.32 -17.03 0.23
N LYS A 81 -8.68 -18.13 0.63
CA LYS A 81 -9.38 -19.40 0.90
C LYS A 81 -10.29 -19.29 2.12
N VAL A 82 -9.78 -18.77 3.24
CA VAL A 82 -10.56 -18.62 4.46
C VAL A 82 -11.74 -17.66 4.25
N SER A 83 -11.51 -16.52 3.61
CA SER A 83 -12.58 -15.54 3.35
C SER A 83 -13.64 -16.09 2.40
N SER A 84 -13.24 -16.87 1.38
CA SER A 84 -14.17 -17.54 0.47
C SER A 84 -15.00 -18.63 1.16
N TRP A 85 -14.52 -19.23 2.25
CA TRP A 85 -15.31 -20.17 3.06
C TRP A 85 -16.29 -19.48 4.00
N LEU A 86 -15.92 -18.30 4.49
CA LEU A 86 -16.71 -17.56 5.47
C LEU A 86 -17.76 -16.64 4.82
N PHE A 87 -17.49 -16.14 3.61
CA PHE A 87 -18.28 -15.08 2.99
C PHE A 87 -18.49 -15.32 1.49
N ASP A 88 -19.75 -15.47 1.08
CA ASP A 88 -20.13 -15.66 -0.33
C ASP A 88 -19.72 -14.47 -1.22
N PHE A 89 -19.63 -13.27 -0.64
CA PHE A 89 -19.24 -12.05 -1.37
C PHE A 89 -17.72 -11.91 -1.57
N ALA A 90 -16.88 -12.70 -0.89
CA ALA A 90 -15.44 -12.49 -0.88
C ALA A 90 -14.82 -12.65 -2.27
N ARG A 91 -15.08 -13.78 -2.94
CA ARG A 91 -14.48 -14.05 -4.26
C ARG A 91 -14.94 -13.05 -5.33
N PRO A 92 -16.23 -12.67 -5.45
CA PRO A 92 -16.64 -11.59 -6.33
C PRO A 92 -15.88 -10.28 -6.07
N GLN A 93 -15.71 -9.88 -4.80
CA GLN A 93 -14.98 -8.65 -4.47
C GLN A 93 -13.49 -8.72 -4.81
N VAL A 94 -12.83 -9.87 -4.64
CA VAL A 94 -11.44 -10.09 -5.06
C VAL A 94 -11.32 -10.03 -6.59
N ASN A 95 -12.25 -10.65 -7.31
CA ASN A 95 -12.28 -10.62 -8.78
C ASN A 95 -12.40 -9.19 -9.34
N LEU A 96 -13.18 -8.31 -8.69
CA LEU A 96 -13.27 -6.89 -9.09
C LEU A 96 -11.91 -6.18 -9.03
N ILE A 97 -11.07 -6.51 -8.04
CA ILE A 97 -9.72 -5.96 -7.92
C ILE A 97 -8.84 -6.50 -9.04
N TYR A 98 -8.87 -7.81 -9.29
CA TYR A 98 -8.13 -8.40 -10.40
C TYR A 98 -8.56 -7.92 -11.77
N GLY A 99 -9.84 -7.59 -11.96
CA GLY A 99 -10.37 -7.04 -13.21
C GLY A 99 -9.74 -5.70 -13.60
N MET A 100 -9.12 -4.97 -12.66
CA MET A 100 -8.48 -3.68 -12.96
C MET A 100 -7.26 -3.80 -13.89
N LYS A 101 -6.67 -5.00 -14.09
CA LYS A 101 -5.61 -5.20 -15.11
C LYS A 101 -6.12 -5.45 -16.52
N GLU A 102 -7.43 -5.68 -16.70
CA GLU A 102 -7.97 -6.05 -18.01
C GLU A 102 -7.70 -4.94 -19.04
N GLY A 103 -7.20 -5.34 -20.21
CA GLY A 103 -6.86 -4.42 -21.31
C GLY A 103 -5.49 -3.73 -21.18
N GLU A 104 -4.77 -3.91 -20.06
CA GLU A 104 -3.48 -3.27 -19.83
C GLU A 104 -2.30 -4.24 -20.05
N SER A 105 -1.12 -3.70 -20.40
CA SER A 105 0.08 -4.52 -20.58
C SER A 105 0.62 -5.03 -19.24
N PRO A 106 0.79 -6.35 -19.05
CA PRO A 106 1.37 -6.91 -17.83
C PRO A 106 2.77 -6.36 -17.52
N TRP A 107 3.56 -6.04 -18.56
CA TRP A 107 4.89 -5.46 -18.43
C TRP A 107 4.82 -4.00 -17.94
N LEU A 108 3.87 -3.23 -18.47
CA LEU A 108 3.63 -1.86 -18.01
C LEU A 108 3.22 -1.86 -16.53
N LEU A 109 2.23 -2.69 -16.16
CA LEU A 109 1.75 -2.77 -14.78
C LEU A 109 2.86 -3.21 -13.81
N SER A 110 3.65 -4.20 -14.22
CA SER A 110 4.81 -4.65 -13.44
C SER A 110 5.81 -3.50 -13.20
N ALA A 111 6.11 -2.71 -14.23
CA ALA A 111 7.02 -1.57 -14.10
C ALA A 111 6.44 -0.45 -13.21
N LEU A 112 5.15 -0.12 -13.39
CA LEU A 112 4.48 0.89 -12.57
C LEU A 112 4.50 0.49 -11.08
N MET A 113 4.14 -0.74 -10.76
CA MET A 113 4.13 -1.26 -9.39
C MET A 113 5.52 -1.33 -8.77
N LEU A 114 6.50 -1.90 -9.49
CA LEU A 114 7.85 -2.12 -8.94
C LEU A 114 8.58 -0.80 -8.65
N PHE A 115 8.47 0.16 -9.55
CA PHE A 115 9.36 1.32 -9.55
C PHE A 115 8.68 2.61 -9.13
N LEU A 116 7.36 2.72 -9.28
CA LEU A 116 6.63 3.96 -8.99
C LEU A 116 5.66 3.79 -7.83
N ILE A 117 4.65 2.92 -7.97
CA ILE A 117 3.52 2.83 -7.04
C ILE A 117 3.98 2.28 -5.68
N GLY A 118 4.53 1.06 -5.62
CA GLY A 118 4.95 0.44 -4.36
C GLY A 118 5.93 1.32 -3.56
N PRO A 119 7.02 1.84 -4.18
CA PRO A 119 7.92 2.76 -3.51
C PRO A 119 7.26 4.07 -3.05
N ALA A 120 6.42 4.69 -3.88
CA ALA A 120 5.77 5.95 -3.54
C ALA A 120 4.77 5.80 -2.39
N GLU A 121 4.04 4.69 -2.34
CA GLU A 121 3.14 4.37 -1.25
C GLU A 121 3.87 4.21 0.08
N GLU A 122 4.98 3.48 0.12
CA GLU A 122 5.76 3.32 1.35
C GLU A 122 6.40 4.63 1.82
N ILE A 123 6.81 5.50 0.89
CA ILE A 123 7.30 6.85 1.23
C ILE A 123 6.18 7.65 1.91
N PHE A 124 4.96 7.63 1.37
CA PHE A 124 3.84 8.34 1.96
C PHE A 124 3.42 7.74 3.31
N TRP A 125 3.08 6.44 3.33
CA TRP A 125 2.44 5.83 4.48
C TRP A 125 3.41 5.56 5.63
N ARG A 126 4.63 5.08 5.36
CA ARG A 126 5.57 4.69 6.42
C ARG A 126 6.53 5.82 6.71
N ALA A 127 7.23 6.27 5.67
CA ALA A 127 8.27 7.28 5.81
C ALA A 127 7.72 8.66 6.22
N TYR A 128 6.45 8.95 5.95
CA TYR A 128 5.82 10.21 6.35
C TYR A 128 4.67 10.08 7.35
N VAL A 129 3.55 9.40 7.02
CA VAL A 129 2.37 9.34 7.89
C VAL A 129 2.69 8.65 9.22
N GLN A 130 3.16 7.40 9.17
CA GLN A 130 3.49 6.63 10.37
C GLN A 130 4.65 7.26 11.14
N ARG A 131 5.71 7.72 10.45
CA ARG A 131 6.81 8.46 11.08
C ARG A 131 6.31 9.68 11.86
N THR A 132 5.50 10.52 11.23
CA THR A 132 4.99 11.76 11.84
C THR A 132 4.10 11.47 13.05
N LEU A 133 3.20 10.50 12.94
CA LEU A 133 2.32 10.10 14.05
C LEU A 133 3.11 9.46 15.20
N SER A 134 4.13 8.66 14.87
CA SER A 134 5.01 8.04 15.86
C SER A 134 5.84 9.07 16.62
N SER A 135 6.39 10.07 15.92
CA SER A 135 7.09 11.19 16.55
C SER A 135 6.16 12.09 17.39
N ARG A 136 4.87 12.21 16.99
CA ARG A 136 3.91 13.06 17.70
C ARG A 136 3.42 12.44 19.01
N TRP A 137 3.23 11.12 19.02
CA TRP A 137 2.67 10.38 20.16
C TRP A 137 3.68 9.39 20.72
N ASN A 138 3.82 8.23 20.07
CA ASN A 138 4.82 7.20 20.35
C ASN A 138 4.77 6.15 19.23
N PRO A 139 5.78 5.25 19.11
CA PRO A 139 5.82 4.27 18.04
C PRO A 139 4.59 3.34 17.95
N ASN A 140 3.97 2.97 19.07
CA ASN A 140 2.81 2.07 19.08
C ASN A 140 1.54 2.77 18.58
N THR A 141 1.23 3.94 19.15
CA THR A 141 0.07 4.72 18.73
C THR A 141 0.24 5.19 17.29
N GLY A 142 1.44 5.61 16.90
CA GLY A 142 1.75 6.00 15.53
C GLY A 142 1.51 4.89 14.52
N PHE A 143 1.97 3.67 14.84
CA PHE A 143 1.67 2.47 14.07
C PHE A 143 0.17 2.20 13.94
N LEU A 144 -0.54 2.07 15.07
CA LEU A 144 -1.96 1.71 15.06
C LEU A 144 -2.81 2.71 14.25
N VAL A 145 -2.56 4.01 14.45
CA VAL A 145 -3.32 5.06 13.77
C VAL A 145 -2.95 5.15 12.29
N ALA A 146 -1.66 4.99 11.93
CA ALA A 146 -1.25 4.99 10.52
C ALA A 146 -1.82 3.78 9.78
N THR A 147 -1.80 2.59 10.37
CA THR A 147 -2.40 1.37 9.80
C THR A 147 -3.91 1.53 9.64
N ALA A 148 -4.60 2.16 10.60
CA ALA A 148 -6.03 2.46 10.48
C ALA A 148 -6.30 3.41 9.29
N PHE A 149 -5.55 4.50 9.14
CA PHE A 149 -5.70 5.40 7.99
C PHE A 149 -5.35 4.72 6.66
N TYR A 150 -4.28 3.93 6.63
CA TYR A 150 -3.88 3.15 5.45
C TYR A 150 -5.00 2.21 4.98
N ALA A 151 -5.69 1.53 5.90
CA ALA A 151 -6.84 0.70 5.54
C ALA A 151 -8.07 1.53 5.16
N LEU A 152 -8.42 2.54 5.95
CA LEU A 152 -9.63 3.34 5.79
C LEU A 152 -9.63 4.20 4.53
N VAL A 153 -8.45 4.52 3.96
CA VAL A 153 -8.38 5.21 2.67
C VAL A 153 -9.07 4.42 1.55
N HIS A 154 -9.15 3.08 1.68
CA HIS A 154 -9.85 2.20 0.76
C HIS A 154 -11.35 2.07 1.03
N ALA A 155 -11.89 2.67 2.11
CA ALA A 155 -13.31 2.55 2.44
C ALA A 155 -14.24 3.07 1.33
N GLY A 156 -13.79 4.09 0.58
CA GLY A 156 -14.51 4.61 -0.59
C GLY A 156 -14.73 3.61 -1.72
N SER A 157 -13.97 2.50 -1.75
CA SER A 157 -14.15 1.41 -2.73
C SER A 157 -15.45 0.63 -2.55
N CYS A 158 -16.08 0.70 -1.38
CA CYS A 158 -17.17 -0.19 -0.97
C CYS A 158 -16.82 -1.68 -1.12
N ASN A 159 -15.52 -2.02 -1.07
CA ASN A 159 -14.99 -3.37 -1.19
C ASN A 159 -14.36 -3.79 0.15
N PHE A 160 -15.07 -4.66 0.88
CA PHE A 160 -14.65 -5.13 2.19
C PHE A 160 -13.34 -5.92 2.11
N MET A 161 -13.18 -6.76 1.09
CA MET A 161 -11.97 -7.55 0.89
C MET A 161 -10.74 -6.67 0.65
N LEU A 162 -10.87 -5.58 -0.12
CA LEU A 162 -9.80 -4.61 -0.33
C LEU A 162 -9.42 -3.89 0.96
N LEU A 163 -10.42 -3.48 1.77
CA LEU A 163 -10.17 -2.83 3.06
C LEU A 163 -9.44 -3.77 4.03
N MET A 164 -9.87 -5.05 4.11
CA MET A 164 -9.21 -6.06 4.95
C MET A 164 -7.80 -6.40 4.45
N ALA A 165 -7.61 -6.50 3.14
CA ALA A 165 -6.30 -6.65 2.51
C ALA A 165 -5.35 -5.52 2.93
N ALA A 166 -5.78 -4.27 2.78
CA ALA A 166 -5.01 -3.09 3.19
C ALA A 166 -4.74 -3.10 4.70
N LEU A 167 -5.69 -3.53 5.53
CA LEU A 167 -5.46 -3.66 6.97
C LEU A 167 -4.36 -4.68 7.30
N VAL A 168 -4.41 -5.87 6.70
CA VAL A 168 -3.40 -6.93 6.91
C VAL A 168 -2.02 -6.48 6.45
N ALA A 169 -1.91 -5.94 5.23
CA ALA A 169 -0.66 -5.39 4.71
C ALA A 169 -0.16 -4.22 5.57
N GLY A 170 -1.07 -3.36 6.02
CA GLY A 170 -0.83 -2.27 6.96
C GLY A 170 -0.25 -2.72 8.29
N ILE A 171 -0.73 -3.84 8.84
CA ILE A 171 -0.20 -4.46 10.07
C ILE A 171 1.21 -4.99 9.83
N VAL A 172 1.44 -5.70 8.71
CA VAL A 172 2.75 -6.31 8.43
C VAL A 172 3.81 -5.25 8.16
N TRP A 173 3.64 -4.41 7.15
CA TRP A 173 4.63 -3.39 6.80
C TRP A 173 4.72 -2.31 7.87
N GLY A 174 3.59 -1.87 8.42
CA GLY A 174 3.58 -0.89 9.51
C GLY A 174 4.23 -1.43 10.80
N GLY A 175 4.01 -2.70 11.11
CA GLY A 175 4.62 -3.37 12.26
C GLY A 175 6.13 -3.54 12.10
N LEU A 176 6.57 -3.94 10.90
CA LEU A 176 7.99 -3.99 10.55
C LEU A 176 8.64 -2.61 10.64
N TYR A 177 7.99 -1.56 10.14
CA TYR A 177 8.51 -0.20 10.25
C TYR A 177 8.55 0.29 11.70
N ARG A 178 7.56 -0.07 12.52
CA ARG A 178 7.52 0.24 13.96
C ARG A 178 8.67 -0.42 14.73
N LEU A 179 9.04 -1.64 14.37
CA LEU A 179 10.12 -2.39 15.00
C LEU A 179 11.51 -2.02 14.46
N PHE A 180 11.61 -1.81 13.15
CA PHE A 180 12.87 -1.66 12.43
C PHE A 180 12.76 -0.55 11.36
N PRO A 181 12.59 0.73 11.76
CA PRO A 181 12.39 1.84 10.82
C PRO A 181 13.55 2.02 9.84
N GLN A 182 14.78 1.64 10.22
CA GLN A 182 15.97 1.65 9.37
C GLN A 182 15.91 0.64 8.20
N ARG A 183 15.01 -0.35 8.27
CA ARG A 183 14.79 -1.38 7.23
C ARG A 183 13.70 -0.96 6.23
N LEU A 184 13.38 0.34 6.15
CA LEU A 184 12.41 0.86 5.18
C LEU A 184 12.73 0.44 3.74
N GLY A 185 14.01 0.29 3.37
CA GLY A 185 14.41 -0.21 2.06
C GLY A 185 13.86 -1.62 1.78
N ALA A 186 13.97 -2.55 2.73
CA ALA A 186 13.37 -3.88 2.60
C ALA A 186 11.83 -3.83 2.54
N ILE A 187 11.19 -2.89 3.25
CA ILE A 187 9.73 -2.72 3.22
C ILE A 187 9.28 -2.20 1.85
N ILE A 188 9.98 -1.22 1.27
CA ILE A 188 9.74 -0.72 -0.09
C ILE A 188 9.86 -1.85 -1.11
N VAL A 189 10.94 -2.63 -1.04
CA VAL A 189 11.13 -3.79 -1.93
C VAL A 189 10.02 -4.82 -1.72
N SER A 190 9.66 -5.09 -0.47
CA SER A 190 8.58 -6.03 -0.15
C SER A 190 7.25 -5.62 -0.76
N HIS A 191 6.85 -4.36 -0.60
CA HIS A 191 5.59 -3.86 -1.15
C HIS A 191 5.61 -3.95 -2.68
N ALA A 192 6.64 -3.38 -3.31
CA ALA A 192 6.80 -3.39 -4.76
C ALA A 192 6.78 -4.81 -5.38
N VAL A 193 7.52 -5.75 -4.79
CA VAL A 193 7.57 -7.14 -5.25
C VAL A 193 6.26 -7.87 -4.98
N TRP A 194 5.65 -7.63 -3.81
CA TRP A 194 4.38 -8.25 -3.45
C TRP A 194 3.25 -7.81 -4.38
N ASP A 195 3.16 -6.52 -4.72
CA ASP A 195 2.16 -5.99 -5.66
C ASP A 195 2.21 -6.73 -6.98
N VAL A 196 3.39 -6.83 -7.60
CA VAL A 196 3.50 -7.50 -8.90
C VAL A 196 3.29 -9.00 -8.79
N ALA A 197 3.80 -9.62 -7.72
CA ALA A 197 3.61 -11.04 -7.48
C ALA A 197 2.12 -11.37 -7.34
N VAL A 198 1.39 -10.68 -6.46
CA VAL A 198 -0.01 -10.98 -6.18
C VAL A 198 -0.95 -10.56 -7.29
N PHE A 199 -0.60 -9.52 -8.06
CA PHE A 199 -1.49 -8.94 -9.06
C PHE A 199 -1.25 -9.50 -10.47
N ILE A 200 0.01 -9.77 -10.83
CA ILE A 200 0.43 -10.11 -12.19
C ILE A 200 1.01 -11.53 -12.26
N TRP A 201 2.08 -11.84 -11.54
CA TRP A 201 2.87 -13.08 -11.76
C TRP A 201 2.21 -14.33 -11.18
N PHE A 202 1.63 -14.20 -9.98
CA PHE A 202 1.05 -15.30 -9.20
C PHE A 202 -0.29 -14.85 -8.58
N PRO A 203 -1.31 -14.55 -9.39
CA PRO A 203 -2.63 -14.15 -8.87
C PRO A 203 -3.30 -15.27 -8.08
N ILE A 204 -4.13 -14.88 -7.11
CA ILE A 204 -4.75 -15.74 -6.09
C ILE A 204 -6.24 -15.99 -6.40
#